data_AF-A0A9E2D646-F1
#
_entry.id   AF-A0A9E2D646-F1
#
_cell.length_a   1.000
_cell.length_b   1.000
_cell.length_c   1.000
_cell.angle_alpha   90.00
_cell.angle_beta   90.00
_cell.angle_gamma   90.00
#
_symmetry.space_group_name_H-M   'P 1'
#
loop_
_entity.id
_entity.type
_entity.pdbx_description
1 polymer ?
#
loop_
_entity_poly.entity_id
_entity_poly.type
_entity_poly.pdbx_seq_one_letter_code
_entity_poly.pdbx_strand_id
1 'polypeptide(L)'
;MQCKSCVHWVVEGLTYSQLRDRWDEVVSAEITAGHKRRFEKESKRTGVPFDQVVLSYKYCAAGRMNKFYIAKSIDDTKPVRLETNCPFFSTSTDSIREFPVPSPLWTYCATEVYRPPVLRGLEFVQGLYERGCFKVPAHGKIQPQIIAATLCSVCGKSSDKGIEVREVKQFCCNRHYLQWWAEQHPELFQKWQNAKGL
;
A
#
# COMPACT_ATOMS: atom_id res chain seq x y z
N MET A 1 14.14 -24.05 5.97
CA MET A 1 13.45 -22.75 6.05
C MET A 1 12.19 -22.93 6.91
N GLN A 2 12.00 -22.14 7.97
CA GLN A 2 10.93 -22.35 8.98
C GLN A 2 10.09 -21.09 9.16
N CYS A 3 8.77 -21.21 9.27
CA CYS A 3 7.83 -20.09 9.34
C CYS A 3 8.07 -19.06 10.46
N LYS A 4 8.94 -19.35 11.45
CA LYS A 4 9.26 -18.46 12.59
C LYS A 4 9.79 -17.09 12.16
N SER A 5 10.46 -16.98 11.03
CA SER A 5 10.99 -15.73 10.49
C SER A 5 10.37 -15.36 9.13
N CYS A 6 9.24 -15.97 8.77
CA CYS A 6 8.60 -15.73 7.48
C CYS A 6 7.80 -14.43 7.52
N VAL A 7 7.97 -13.57 6.51
CA VAL A 7 7.23 -12.30 6.42
C VAL A 7 5.73 -12.48 6.17
N HIS A 8 5.32 -13.64 5.70
CA HIS A 8 3.91 -13.99 5.52
C HIS A 8 3.23 -14.45 6.81
N TRP A 9 3.97 -14.53 7.93
CA TRP A 9 3.40 -14.84 9.22
C TRP A 9 2.78 -13.58 9.83
N VAL A 10 1.46 -13.58 10.00
CA VAL A 10 0.70 -12.41 10.46
C VAL A 10 0.10 -12.70 11.82
N VAL A 11 0.13 -11.70 12.70
CA VAL A 11 -0.65 -11.64 13.94
C VAL A 11 -1.41 -10.34 13.97
N GLU A 12 -2.75 -10.40 14.07
CA GLU A 12 -3.59 -9.21 14.10
C GLU A 12 -4.87 -9.44 14.89
N GLY A 13 -5.49 -8.36 15.36
CA GLY A 13 -6.82 -8.38 15.98
C GLY A 13 -7.89 -8.26 14.92
N LEU A 14 -8.86 -9.18 14.90
CA LEU A 14 -9.94 -9.20 13.93
C LEU A 14 -11.29 -9.25 14.63
N THR A 15 -12.24 -8.47 14.12
CA THR A 15 -13.68 -8.71 14.35
C THR A 15 -14.14 -9.95 13.58
N TYR A 16 -15.34 -10.47 13.89
CA TYR A 16 -15.83 -11.67 13.20
C TYR A 16 -16.05 -11.45 11.69
N SER A 17 -16.48 -10.25 11.27
CA SER A 17 -16.59 -9.90 9.85
C SER A 17 -15.22 -9.88 9.18
N GLN A 18 -14.26 -9.16 9.76
CA GLN A 18 -12.89 -9.09 9.23
C GLN A 18 -12.22 -10.47 9.17
N LEU A 19 -12.47 -11.34 10.16
CA LEU A 19 -11.98 -12.72 10.14
C LEU A 19 -12.54 -13.49 8.95
N ARG A 20 -13.84 -13.36 8.65
CA ARG A 20 -14.44 -14.02 7.50
C ARG A 20 -13.82 -13.55 6.20
N ASP A 21 -13.72 -12.23 6.01
CA ASP A 21 -13.17 -11.65 4.79
C ASP A 21 -11.74 -12.12 4.56
N ARG A 22 -10.92 -12.13 5.63
CA ARG A 22 -9.54 -12.62 5.59
C ARG A 22 -9.45 -14.13 5.33
N TRP A 23 -10.39 -14.89 5.88
CA TRP A 23 -10.44 -16.34 5.70
C TRP A 23 -10.81 -16.70 4.25
N ASP A 24 -11.78 -16.03 3.66
CA ASP A 24 -12.19 -16.24 2.28
C ASP A 24 -11.05 -15.90 1.30
N GLU A 25 -10.32 -14.82 1.56
CA GLU A 25 -9.16 -14.42 0.77
C GLU A 25 -7.99 -15.41 0.85
N VAL A 26 -7.65 -15.88 2.05
CA VAL A 26 -6.42 -16.65 2.30
C VAL A 26 -6.62 -18.15 2.17
N VAL A 27 -7.76 -18.66 2.63
CA VAL A 27 -8.06 -20.09 2.71
C VAL A 27 -9.06 -20.51 1.64
N SER A 28 -9.99 -19.62 1.28
CA SER A 28 -11.03 -19.85 0.27
C SER A 28 -11.84 -21.14 0.51
N ALA A 29 -12.06 -21.48 1.78
CA ALA A 29 -12.90 -22.58 2.24
C ALA A 29 -13.87 -22.10 3.31
N GLU A 30 -14.91 -22.86 3.62
CA GLU A 30 -15.89 -22.45 4.65
C GLU A 30 -15.23 -22.30 6.04
N ILE A 31 -15.47 -21.15 6.68
CA ILE A 31 -14.97 -20.90 8.03
C ILE A 31 -15.66 -21.83 9.04
N THR A 32 -14.87 -22.44 9.93
CA THR A 32 -15.46 -23.34 10.93
C THR A 32 -16.34 -22.59 11.93
N ALA A 33 -17.51 -23.16 12.25
CA ALA A 33 -18.46 -22.59 13.21
C ALA A 33 -17.86 -22.36 14.61
N GLY A 34 -16.74 -23.02 14.94
CA GLY A 34 -15.99 -22.83 16.17
C GLY A 34 -15.48 -21.40 16.37
N HIS A 35 -15.13 -20.68 15.30
CA HIS A 35 -14.71 -19.28 15.41
C HIS A 35 -15.88 -18.40 15.87
N LYS A 36 -17.05 -18.52 15.23
CA LYS A 36 -18.25 -17.76 15.62
C LYS A 36 -18.60 -17.93 17.10
N ARG A 37 -18.62 -19.18 17.57
CA ARG A 37 -18.90 -19.51 18.99
C ARG A 37 -17.90 -18.85 19.95
N ARG A 38 -16.64 -18.65 19.52
CA ARG A 38 -15.62 -17.96 20.34
C ARG A 38 -15.93 -16.47 20.48
N PHE A 39 -16.31 -15.79 19.40
CA PHE A 39 -16.76 -14.40 19.46
C PHE A 39 -18.02 -14.23 20.32
N GLU A 40 -19.01 -15.13 20.18
CA GLU A 40 -20.22 -15.11 21.02
C GLU A 40 -19.90 -15.28 22.51
N LYS A 41 -18.98 -16.18 22.84
CA LYS A 41 -18.53 -16.40 24.22
C LYS A 41 -17.80 -15.18 24.77
N GLU A 42 -16.95 -14.56 23.95
CA GLU A 42 -16.19 -13.39 24.35
C GLU A 42 -17.08 -12.16 24.53
N SER A 43 -18.04 -11.94 23.64
CA SER A 43 -19.07 -10.90 23.75
C SER A 43 -19.83 -11.01 25.08
N LYS A 44 -20.27 -12.22 25.44
CA LYS A 44 -20.93 -12.47 26.74
C LYS A 44 -20.00 -12.22 27.93
N ARG A 45 -18.70 -12.50 27.78
CA ARG A 45 -17.70 -12.34 28.85
C ARG A 45 -17.36 -10.88 29.13
N THR A 46 -17.24 -10.06 28.08
CA THR A 46 -16.78 -8.67 28.18
C THR A 46 -17.94 -7.67 28.19
N GLY A 47 -19.15 -8.10 27.81
CA GLY A 47 -20.31 -7.22 27.63
C GLY A 47 -20.25 -6.38 26.34
N VAL A 48 -19.24 -6.61 25.49
CA VAL A 48 -19.07 -5.91 24.21
C VAL A 48 -20.00 -6.53 23.16
N PRO A 49 -20.67 -5.73 22.31
CA PRO A 49 -21.46 -6.23 21.18
C PRO A 49 -20.68 -7.20 20.28
N PHE A 50 -21.32 -8.26 19.80
CA PHE A 50 -20.68 -9.35 19.04
C PHE A 50 -19.86 -8.86 17.83
N ASP A 51 -20.37 -7.86 17.12
CA ASP A 51 -19.77 -7.21 15.96
C ASP A 51 -18.54 -6.36 16.29
N GLN A 52 -18.39 -5.96 17.56
CA GLN A 52 -17.29 -5.14 18.06
C GLN A 52 -16.25 -5.95 18.84
N VAL A 53 -16.52 -7.21 19.13
CA VAL A 53 -15.54 -8.10 19.76
C VAL A 53 -14.36 -8.29 18.81
N VAL A 54 -13.15 -8.06 19.33
CA VAL A 54 -11.89 -8.30 18.62
C VAL A 54 -11.17 -9.46 19.27
N LEU A 55 -10.80 -10.47 18.47
CA LEU A 55 -9.94 -11.57 18.89
C LEU A 55 -8.63 -11.54 18.10
N SER A 56 -7.52 -11.85 18.76
CA SER A 56 -6.21 -11.94 18.09
C SER A 56 -6.08 -13.28 17.37
N TYR A 57 -5.66 -13.22 16.10
CA TYR A 57 -5.41 -14.38 15.26
C TYR A 57 -3.98 -14.37 14.72
N LYS A 58 -3.45 -15.57 14.49
CA LYS A 58 -2.18 -15.81 13.81
C LYS A 58 -2.32 -16.86 12.72
N TYR A 59 -1.79 -16.55 11.54
CA TYR A 59 -1.96 -17.36 10.33
C TYR A 59 -0.91 -16.99 9.26
N CYS A 60 -0.92 -17.73 8.14
CA CYS A 60 -0.02 -17.50 7.00
C CYS A 60 -0.78 -16.76 5.89
N ALA A 61 -0.40 -15.51 5.60
CA ALA A 61 -1.02 -14.68 4.56
C ALA A 61 -0.78 -15.20 3.13
N ALA A 62 0.24 -16.03 2.92
CA ALA A 62 0.47 -16.69 1.62
C ALA A 62 -0.48 -17.87 1.35
N GLY A 63 -1.50 -18.10 2.18
CA GLY A 63 -2.53 -19.12 1.94
C GLY A 63 -2.08 -20.56 2.13
N ARG A 64 -0.86 -20.80 2.63
CA ARG A 64 -0.37 -22.17 2.79
C ARG A 64 -0.98 -22.90 4.00
N MET A 65 -1.49 -22.16 4.97
CA MET A 65 -2.21 -22.74 6.11
C MET A 65 -3.70 -22.66 5.87
N ASN A 66 -4.38 -23.79 6.04
CA ASN A 66 -5.83 -23.87 5.91
C ASN A 66 -6.60 -23.47 7.17
N LYS A 67 -5.91 -22.86 8.16
CA LYS A 67 -6.47 -22.54 9.47
C LYS A 67 -5.82 -21.31 10.09
N PHE A 68 -6.64 -20.59 10.84
CA PHE A 68 -6.21 -19.47 11.68
C PHE A 68 -6.18 -19.93 13.14
N TYR A 69 -5.14 -19.54 13.87
CA TYR A 69 -5.01 -19.86 15.29
C TYR A 69 -5.33 -18.65 16.13
N ILE A 70 -6.04 -18.83 17.24
CA ILE A 70 -6.24 -17.75 18.21
C ILE A 70 -4.90 -17.51 18.91
N ALA A 71 -4.46 -16.26 18.92
CA ALA A 71 -3.28 -15.80 19.64
C ALA A 71 -3.68 -15.35 21.05
N LYS A 72 -2.81 -15.58 22.04
CA LYS A 72 -3.07 -15.13 23.42
C LYS A 72 -3.00 -13.61 23.58
N SER A 73 -2.12 -12.99 22.79
CA SER A 73 -1.92 -11.56 22.66
C SER A 73 -1.34 -11.26 21.27
N ILE A 74 -1.24 -9.98 20.92
CA ILE A 74 -0.61 -9.57 19.65
C ILE A 74 0.90 -9.89 19.61
N ASP A 75 1.52 -10.03 20.78
CA ASP A 75 2.93 -10.40 20.93
C ASP A 75 3.19 -11.91 20.77
N ASP A 76 2.13 -12.74 20.71
CA ASP A 76 2.24 -14.19 20.47
C ASP A 76 2.50 -14.48 18.98
N THR A 77 3.67 -14.04 18.53
CA THR A 77 4.17 -14.19 17.16
C THR A 77 4.70 -15.58 16.86
N LYS A 78 4.74 -16.48 17.85
CA LYS A 78 5.28 -17.83 17.65
C LYS A 78 4.32 -18.69 16.82
N PRO A 79 4.78 -19.28 15.71
CA PRO A 79 3.96 -20.20 14.93
C PRO A 79 3.53 -21.42 15.73
N VAL A 80 2.25 -21.78 15.63
CA VAL A 80 1.71 -23.00 16.28
C VAL A 80 2.16 -24.23 15.53
N ARG A 81 2.28 -24.12 14.21
CA ARG A 81 2.77 -25.17 13.33
C ARG A 81 3.81 -24.59 12.39
N LEU A 82 4.91 -25.31 12.23
CA LEU A 82 5.96 -24.97 11.27
C LEU A 82 5.76 -25.81 10.01
N GLU A 83 5.71 -25.16 8.86
CA GLU A 83 5.80 -25.85 7.56
C GLU A 83 7.27 -25.91 7.16
N THR A 84 7.80 -27.10 6.95
CA THR A 84 9.13 -27.31 6.37
C THR A 84 9.05 -27.18 4.85
N ASN A 85 9.97 -26.43 4.24
CA ASN A 85 10.07 -26.21 2.79
C ASN A 85 8.87 -25.49 2.16
N CYS A 86 8.35 -24.47 2.85
CA CYS A 86 7.32 -23.61 2.26
C CYS A 86 7.87 -22.90 1.00
N PRO A 87 7.23 -23.06 -0.18
CA PRO A 87 7.71 -22.45 -1.44
C PRO A 87 7.52 -20.92 -1.46
N PHE A 88 6.67 -20.40 -0.59
CA PHE A 88 6.45 -18.97 -0.36
C PHE A 88 7.21 -18.47 0.86
N PHE A 89 8.10 -19.28 1.45
CA PHE A 89 8.91 -18.80 2.55
C PHE A 89 9.78 -17.65 2.06
N SER A 90 9.66 -16.52 2.74
CA SER A 90 10.52 -15.39 2.49
C SER A 90 10.82 -14.69 3.81
N THR A 91 12.07 -14.26 3.96
CA THR A 91 12.49 -13.32 5.01
C THR A 91 12.57 -11.90 4.46
N SER A 92 12.38 -11.70 3.15
CA SER A 92 12.34 -10.37 2.53
C SER A 92 10.92 -9.83 2.54
N THR A 93 10.75 -8.62 3.06
CA THR A 93 9.47 -7.89 3.06
C THR A 93 8.94 -7.60 1.66
N ASP A 94 9.79 -7.68 0.63
CA ASP A 94 9.43 -7.48 -0.79
C ASP A 94 8.39 -8.50 -1.31
N SER A 95 8.16 -9.59 -0.57
CA SER A 95 7.25 -10.67 -0.93
C SER A 95 5.83 -10.52 -0.39
N ILE A 96 5.57 -9.54 0.49
CA ILE A 96 4.21 -9.28 1.00
C ILE A 96 3.38 -8.64 -0.14
N ARG A 97 2.40 -9.39 -0.69
CA ARG A 97 1.33 -8.79 -1.51
C ARG A 97 0.44 -7.98 -0.56
N GLU A 98 0.44 -6.66 -0.75
CA GLU A 98 -0.15 -5.68 0.16
C GLU A 98 -1.66 -5.83 0.34
N PHE A 99 -2.11 -5.63 1.59
CA PHE A 99 -3.51 -5.47 1.97
C PHE A 99 -4.05 -4.10 1.55
N PRO A 100 -5.37 -3.98 1.30
CA PRO A 100 -5.97 -2.72 0.87
C PRO A 100 -5.97 -1.72 2.03
N VAL A 101 -5.17 -0.67 1.91
CA VAL A 101 -5.11 0.44 2.88
C VAL A 101 -6.37 1.31 2.71
N PRO A 102 -7.14 1.61 3.79
CA PRO A 102 -8.45 2.26 3.68
C PRO A 102 -8.40 3.75 3.30
N SER A 103 -7.22 4.37 3.25
CA SER A 103 -7.07 5.74 2.75
C SER A 103 -5.58 6.07 2.50
N PRO A 104 -5.21 6.70 1.37
CA PRO A 104 -3.82 6.92 0.98
C PRO A 104 -3.10 8.06 1.72
N LEU A 105 -3.72 8.68 2.73
CA LEU A 105 -3.19 9.89 3.38
C LEU A 105 -2.51 9.65 4.73
N TRP A 106 -2.39 8.41 5.22
CA TRP A 106 -2.18 8.20 6.65
C TRP A 106 -0.88 7.59 7.17
N THR A 107 0.12 7.26 6.36
CA THR A 107 1.47 7.09 6.92
C THR A 107 2.56 7.08 5.86
N TYR A 108 3.40 8.11 5.88
CA TYR A 108 4.73 8.08 5.28
C TYR A 108 5.62 7.13 6.11
N CYS A 109 6.28 6.16 5.47
CA CYS A 109 7.31 5.35 6.11
C CYS A 109 8.56 6.21 6.32
N ALA A 110 8.85 6.59 7.57
CA ALA A 110 10.00 7.42 7.93
C ALA A 110 11.37 6.73 7.71
N THR A 111 11.37 5.43 7.42
CA THR A 111 12.58 4.62 7.19
C THR A 111 12.80 4.20 5.74
N GLU A 112 11.93 4.65 4.83
CA GLU A 112 12.07 4.35 3.40
C GLU A 112 13.17 5.24 2.80
N VAL A 113 14.40 4.72 2.78
CA VAL A 113 15.37 5.14 1.77
C VAL A 113 14.90 4.52 0.46
N TYR A 114 13.85 5.10 -0.14
CA TYR A 114 13.68 4.97 -1.58
C TYR A 114 15.00 5.45 -2.17
N ARG A 115 15.81 4.55 -2.72
CA ARG A 115 16.51 4.94 -3.92
C ARG A 115 15.42 4.93 -4.98
N PRO A 116 14.95 6.09 -5.48
CA PRO A 116 14.15 6.09 -6.69
C PRO A 116 14.94 5.32 -7.76
N PRO A 117 14.31 4.87 -8.85
CA PRO A 117 15.06 4.77 -10.10
C PRO A 117 15.58 6.17 -10.41
N VAL A 118 16.74 6.51 -9.83
CA VAL A 118 17.46 7.72 -10.15
C VAL A 118 17.98 7.42 -11.54
N LEU A 119 17.29 7.89 -12.56
CA LEU A 119 18.02 8.42 -13.70
C LEU A 119 18.99 9.42 -13.10
N ARG A 120 20.27 9.01 -12.89
CA ARG A 120 21.27 9.81 -12.18
C ARG A 120 21.16 11.27 -12.60
N GLY A 121 20.74 12.14 -11.69
CA GLY A 121 20.55 13.58 -11.93
C GLY A 121 19.10 14.07 -12.11
N LEU A 122 18.08 13.21 -12.05
CA LEU A 122 16.68 13.63 -12.16
C LEU A 122 15.94 13.53 -10.81
N GLU A 123 15.51 14.68 -10.29
CA GLU A 123 14.70 14.78 -9.07
C GLU A 123 13.21 14.59 -9.40
N PHE A 124 12.47 13.91 -8.52
CA PHE A 124 11.03 13.73 -8.64
C PHE A 124 10.34 14.32 -7.42
N VAL A 125 9.25 15.05 -7.65
CA VAL A 125 8.43 15.66 -6.59
C VAL A 125 6.97 15.23 -6.72
N GLN A 126 6.14 15.61 -5.74
CA GLN A 126 4.73 15.27 -5.73
C GLN A 126 3.95 16.01 -6.83
N GLY A 127 3.15 15.27 -7.59
CA GLY A 127 2.20 15.81 -8.58
C GLY A 127 0.76 15.88 -8.03
N LEU A 128 -0.19 16.22 -8.90
CA LEU A 128 -1.61 16.27 -8.55
C LEU A 128 -2.18 14.88 -8.24
N TYR A 129 -3.15 14.83 -7.34
CA TYR A 129 -3.87 13.61 -7.01
C TYR A 129 -5.05 13.42 -7.98
N GLU A 130 -4.87 12.61 -9.02
CA GLU A 130 -5.91 12.41 -10.05
C GLU A 130 -6.55 11.02 -10.00
N ARG A 131 -5.81 10.00 -9.53
CA ARG A 131 -6.22 8.57 -9.38
C ARG A 131 -5.24 7.80 -8.47
N GLY A 132 -4.57 8.49 -7.55
CA GLY A 132 -3.48 7.97 -6.71
C GLY A 132 -2.32 8.96 -6.55
N CYS A 133 -1.36 8.61 -5.69
CA CYS A 133 -0.15 9.41 -5.48
C CYS A 133 0.73 9.35 -6.73
N PHE A 134 0.92 10.49 -7.38
CA PHE A 134 1.71 10.60 -8.60
C PHE A 134 2.97 11.42 -8.33
N LYS A 135 4.13 10.96 -8.81
CA LYS A 135 5.38 11.73 -8.79
C LYS A 135 5.67 12.26 -10.19
N VAL A 136 6.05 13.52 -10.27
CA VAL A 136 6.43 14.19 -11.52
C VAL A 136 7.90 14.59 -11.47
N PRO A 137 8.64 14.51 -12.60
CA PRO A 137 10.03 14.93 -12.63
C PRO A 137 10.14 16.44 -12.45
N ALA A 138 11.17 16.93 -11.78
CA ALA A 138 11.48 18.35 -11.70
C ALA A 138 11.95 18.89 -13.07
N HIS A 139 11.83 20.21 -13.26
CA HIS A 139 12.39 20.89 -14.42
C HIS A 139 13.78 21.43 -14.06
N GLY A 140 14.81 20.59 -14.24
CA GLY A 140 16.17 20.92 -13.80
C GLY A 140 16.23 21.10 -12.28
N LYS A 141 16.54 22.33 -11.82
CA LYS A 141 16.53 22.72 -10.40
C LYS A 141 15.20 23.30 -9.91
N ILE A 142 14.23 23.47 -10.80
CA ILE A 142 12.93 24.06 -10.48
C ILE A 142 11.94 22.93 -10.16
N GLN A 143 11.50 22.92 -8.90
CA GLN A 143 10.52 21.95 -8.43
C GLN A 143 9.10 22.45 -8.74
N PRO A 144 8.25 21.64 -9.40
CA PRO A 144 6.84 21.98 -9.55
C PRO A 144 6.12 22.00 -8.20
N GLN A 145 5.19 22.93 -8.03
CA GLN A 145 4.40 23.14 -6.82
C GLN A 145 2.92 22.93 -7.10
N ILE A 146 2.18 22.43 -6.11
CA ILE A 146 0.73 22.28 -6.21
C ILE A 146 0.07 23.59 -5.79
N ILE A 147 -0.77 24.16 -6.64
CA ILE A 147 -1.49 25.41 -6.41
C ILE A 147 -3.01 25.21 -6.44
N ALA A 148 -3.75 26.10 -5.78
CA ALA A 148 -5.20 25.99 -5.54
C ALA A 148 -6.08 26.68 -6.61
N ALA A 149 -5.50 27.30 -7.63
CA ALA A 149 -6.23 27.81 -8.80
C ALA A 149 -5.24 28.01 -9.93
N THR A 150 -5.56 27.54 -11.13
CA THR A 150 -4.63 27.60 -12.25
C THR A 150 -5.35 27.79 -13.58
N LEU A 151 -4.70 28.45 -14.53
CA LEU A 151 -5.08 28.43 -15.94
C LEU A 151 -4.06 27.59 -16.70
N CYS A 152 -4.49 26.45 -17.23
CA CYS A 152 -3.58 25.52 -17.88
C CYS A 152 -2.97 26.10 -19.16
N SER A 153 -1.63 26.19 -19.23
CA SER A 153 -0.90 26.66 -20.40
C SER A 153 -0.96 25.72 -21.61
N VAL A 154 -1.48 24.50 -21.45
CA VAL A 154 -1.61 23.50 -22.54
C VAL A 154 -3.02 23.49 -23.13
N CYS A 155 -4.06 23.54 -22.29
CA CYS A 155 -5.46 23.41 -22.76
C CYS A 155 -6.32 24.66 -22.54
N GLY A 156 -5.79 25.70 -21.89
CA GLY A 156 -6.51 26.96 -21.62
C GLY A 156 -7.65 26.84 -20.61
N LYS A 157 -7.83 25.69 -19.95
CA LYS A 157 -8.90 25.49 -18.97
C LYS A 157 -8.47 25.93 -17.57
N SER A 158 -9.38 26.56 -16.84
CA SER A 158 -9.23 26.83 -15.41
C SER A 158 -9.44 25.54 -14.60
N SER A 159 -8.73 25.41 -13.49
CA SER A 159 -8.86 24.30 -12.56
C SER A 159 -8.64 24.77 -11.12
N ASP A 160 -9.41 24.20 -10.19
CA ASP A 160 -9.33 24.46 -8.75
C ASP A 160 -8.06 23.87 -8.11
N LYS A 161 -7.33 23.05 -8.85
CA LYS A 161 -5.99 22.59 -8.47
C LYS A 161 -5.10 22.49 -9.69
N GLY A 162 -3.84 22.83 -9.51
CA GLY A 162 -2.87 22.93 -10.58
C GLY A 162 -1.47 22.55 -10.17
N ILE A 163 -0.61 22.38 -11.17
CA ILE A 163 0.83 22.28 -11.02
C ILE A 163 1.42 23.58 -11.58
N GLU A 164 2.23 24.25 -10.79
CA GLU A 164 2.98 25.41 -11.22
C GLU A 164 4.46 25.08 -11.26
N VAL A 165 5.11 25.40 -12.38
CA VAL A 165 6.55 25.56 -12.43
C VAL A 165 6.79 27.06 -12.36
N ARG A 166 7.28 27.53 -11.20
CA ARG A 166 7.44 28.96 -10.90
C ARG A 166 8.08 29.68 -12.08
N GLU A 167 7.46 30.79 -12.49
CA GLU A 167 7.92 31.69 -13.56
C GLU A 167 7.98 31.05 -14.97
N VAL A 168 7.49 29.81 -15.13
CA VAL A 168 7.52 29.10 -16.41
C VAL A 168 6.12 28.88 -16.93
N LYS A 169 5.37 27.95 -16.32
CA LYS A 169 4.05 27.51 -16.82
C LYS A 169 3.21 26.89 -15.71
N GLN A 170 1.91 26.84 -15.98
CA GLN A 170 0.88 26.33 -15.10
C GLN A 170 0.07 25.24 -15.79
N PHE A 171 -0.33 24.19 -15.08
CA PHE A 171 -0.96 23.00 -15.64
C PHE A 171 -2.14 22.53 -14.81
N CYS A 172 -3.28 22.23 -15.46
CA CYS A 172 -4.45 21.71 -14.74
C CYS A 172 -4.34 20.23 -14.33
N CYS A 173 -3.36 19.49 -14.87
CA CYS A 173 -3.22 18.07 -14.58
C CYS A 173 -1.79 17.57 -14.78
N ASN A 174 -1.47 16.41 -14.19
CA ASN A 174 -0.18 15.71 -14.35
C ASN A 174 0.12 15.42 -15.81
N ARG A 175 -0.91 15.05 -16.60
CA ARG A 175 -0.73 14.73 -18.03
C ARG A 175 -0.22 15.93 -18.82
N HIS A 176 -0.81 17.12 -18.62
CA HIS A 176 -0.39 18.32 -19.33
C HIS A 176 0.99 18.80 -18.86
N TYR A 177 1.29 18.64 -17.56
CA TYR A 177 2.65 18.85 -17.05
C TYR A 177 3.66 17.93 -17.76
N LEU A 178 3.39 16.63 -17.82
CA LEU A 178 4.29 15.65 -18.42
C LEU A 178 4.44 15.84 -19.93
N GLN A 179 3.37 16.23 -20.62
CA GLN A 179 3.42 16.55 -22.05
C GLN A 179 4.39 17.70 -22.30
N TRP A 180 4.23 18.81 -21.57
CA TRP A 180 5.17 19.93 -21.67
C TRP A 180 6.58 19.53 -21.25
N TRP A 181 6.73 18.76 -20.17
CA TRP A 181 8.04 18.33 -19.69
C TRP A 181 8.76 17.43 -20.71
N ALA A 182 8.04 16.56 -21.42
CA ALA A 182 8.58 15.73 -22.50
C ALA A 182 9.08 16.56 -23.69
N GLU A 183 8.38 17.65 -24.02
CA GLU A 183 8.82 18.59 -25.05
C GLU A 183 10.11 19.32 -24.66
N GLN A 184 10.26 19.67 -23.38
CA GLN A 184 11.46 20.36 -22.88
C GLN A 184 12.66 19.42 -22.68
N HIS A 185 12.40 18.14 -22.40
CA HIS A 185 13.42 17.16 -22.02
C HIS A 185 13.27 15.83 -22.78
N PRO A 186 13.30 15.83 -24.14
CA PRO A 186 12.98 14.65 -24.95
C PRO A 186 13.90 13.45 -24.65
N GLU A 187 15.20 13.68 -24.45
CA GLU A 187 16.15 12.61 -24.13
C GLU A 187 15.92 11.98 -22.74
N LEU A 188 15.58 12.81 -21.75
CA LEU A 188 15.28 12.33 -20.40
C LEU A 188 13.93 11.63 -20.35
N PHE A 189 12.95 12.10 -21.12
CA PHE A 189 11.65 11.47 -21.27
C PHE A 189 11.76 10.10 -21.94
N GLN A 190 12.57 9.96 -23.00
CA GLN A 190 12.83 8.66 -23.63
C GLN A 190 13.48 7.68 -22.65
N LYS A 191 14.50 8.13 -21.89
CA LYS A 191 15.14 7.33 -20.84
C LYS A 191 14.14 6.93 -19.74
N TRP A 192 13.24 7.83 -19.36
CA TRP A 192 12.21 7.58 -18.36
C TRP A 192 11.16 6.56 -18.83
N GLN A 193 10.75 6.62 -20.09
CA GLN A 193 9.85 5.61 -20.68
C GLN A 193 10.51 4.23 -20.73
N ASN A 194 11.79 4.16 -21.11
CA ASN A 194 12.53 2.89 -21.16
C ASN A 194 12.73 2.29 -19.76
N ALA A 195 12.87 3.12 -18.72
CA ALA A 195 13.03 2.66 -17.33
C ALA A 195 11.73 2.15 -16.68
N LYS A 196 10.55 2.50 -17.23
CA LYS A 196 9.25 2.01 -16.78
C LYS A 196 8.86 0.65 -17.37
N GLY A 197 9.65 0.10 -18.29
CA GLY A 197 9.40 -1.17 -18.99
C GLY A 197 10.08 -2.39 -18.36
N LEU A 198 10.19 -2.44 -17.03
CA LEU A 198 10.64 -3.62 -16.26
C LEU A 198 9.49 -4.15 -15.40
#